data_AF-A0A2J7RJW6-F1
#
_entry.id   AF-A0A2J7RJW6-F1
#
_cell.length_a   1.000
_cell.length_b   1.000
_cell.length_c   1.000
_cell.angle_alpha   90.00
_cell.angle_beta   90.00
_cell.angle_gamma   90.00
#
_symmetry.space_group_name_H-M   'P 1'
#
loop_
_entity.id
_entity.type
_entity.pdbx_description
1 polymer ?
#
loop_
_entity_poly.entity_id
_entity_poly.type
_entity_poly.pdbx_seq_one_letter_code
_entity_poly.pdbx_strand_id
1 'polypeptide(L)'
;MQYVFGRTLLCRNMEAAFHFAEENNLDCVTLDGDQALRTGSLYGGYRDKSRSTILAYRNYTSLQKLLKEAEEEVQKIKDDIKDLRDEMTEYSTDKQKLERKIVNAKSTIEHIRSQKILLTSDLDGLKDMRGKREKLLDQYQSNLELLKARKIVLESELSHEMVAHLSESEQREMDHLNDDIRRLTEECKKLFSERLQLQYDRVQLLKTTFIKQHEHLSEILESLNEDSIYRSLELTDVVLESAIKGLNVIQEKLRDTEKAIEEAKEKQKLIQDNLKSQKAEEANIQQEIDDYDKEIKLFAAKKNTLMTRIEEYNENICKLGPLPLQEQTKCKNMGTKRVIKLLTDVNQDLKKFRRMNMQADLQYTELISKEKDVKLKMKNLEEGRFWATTR
;
A
#
# COMPACT_ATOMS: atom_id res chain seq x y z
N MET A 1 -33.70 -57.17 -0.04
CA MET A 1 -32.23 -57.21 0.14
C MET A 1 -31.64 -58.57 -0.23
N GLN A 2 -32.03 -59.69 0.39
CA GLN A 2 -31.45 -61.01 0.11
C GLN A 2 -31.66 -61.51 -1.34
N TYR A 3 -32.83 -61.29 -1.94
CA TYR A 3 -33.10 -61.72 -3.32
C TYR A 3 -32.30 -60.93 -4.38
N VAL A 4 -31.98 -59.65 -4.09
CA VAL A 4 -31.36 -58.72 -5.05
C VAL A 4 -29.84 -58.67 -4.92
N PHE A 5 -29.30 -58.76 -3.70
CA PHE A 5 -27.86 -58.63 -3.43
C PHE A 5 -27.24 -59.89 -2.81
N GLY A 6 -28.03 -60.91 -2.47
CA GLY A 6 -27.55 -62.10 -1.74
C GLY A 6 -26.90 -63.18 -2.60
N ARG A 7 -26.81 -62.99 -3.92
CA ARG A 7 -26.21 -63.96 -4.87
C ARG A 7 -24.92 -63.46 -5.53
N THR A 8 -24.40 -62.32 -5.08
CA THR A 8 -23.19 -61.69 -5.63
C THR A 8 -22.12 -61.58 -4.57
N LEU A 9 -20.91 -62.06 -4.86
CA LEU A 9 -19.78 -62.05 -3.93
C LEU A 9 -18.75 -60.99 -4.36
N LEU A 10 -18.25 -60.21 -3.39
CA LEU A 10 -17.24 -59.18 -3.65
C LEU A 10 -15.84 -59.77 -3.48
N CYS A 11 -15.08 -59.82 -4.56
CA CYS A 11 -13.72 -60.39 -4.57
C CYS A 11 -12.67 -59.28 -4.65
N ARG A 12 -11.50 -59.49 -4.04
CA ARG A 12 -10.40 -58.52 -4.07
C ARG A 12 -9.77 -58.39 -5.46
N ASN A 13 -9.55 -59.53 -6.13
CA ASN A 13 -8.87 -59.61 -7.43
C ASN A 13 -9.72 -60.45 -8.41
N MET A 14 -9.50 -60.25 -9.71
CA MET A 14 -10.23 -60.95 -10.78
C MET A 14 -9.96 -62.46 -10.79
N GLU A 15 -8.73 -62.88 -10.50
CA GLU A 15 -8.35 -64.30 -10.41
C GLU A 15 -9.13 -65.04 -9.32
N ALA A 16 -9.25 -64.41 -8.14
CA ALA A 16 -10.07 -64.93 -7.06
C ALA A 16 -11.56 -64.93 -7.43
N ALA A 17 -12.04 -63.89 -8.12
CA ALA A 17 -13.42 -63.83 -8.62
C ALA A 17 -13.75 -64.99 -9.57
N PHE A 18 -12.83 -65.37 -10.46
CA PHE A 18 -13.01 -66.50 -11.38
C PHE A 18 -13.05 -67.83 -10.64
N HIS A 19 -12.09 -68.08 -9.73
CA HIS A 19 -12.02 -69.31 -8.95
C HIS A 19 -13.29 -69.52 -8.09
N PHE A 20 -13.75 -68.47 -7.41
CA PHE A 20 -14.96 -68.56 -6.58
C PHE A 20 -16.25 -68.65 -7.39
N ALA A 21 -16.29 -68.08 -8.60
CA ALA A 21 -17.44 -68.21 -9.50
C ALA A 21 -17.59 -69.64 -10.03
N GLU A 22 -16.48 -70.32 -10.33
CA GLU A 22 -16.46 -71.71 -10.82
C GLU A 22 -16.76 -72.72 -9.70
N GLU A 23 -16.14 -72.57 -8.52
CA GLU A 23 -16.32 -73.51 -7.41
C GLU A 23 -17.69 -73.41 -6.74
N ASN A 24 -18.21 -72.19 -6.52
CA ASN A 24 -19.41 -71.96 -5.70
C ASN A 24 -20.64 -71.56 -6.52
N ASN A 25 -20.52 -71.43 -7.84
CA ASN A 25 -21.62 -71.09 -8.75
C ASN A 25 -22.35 -69.79 -8.34
N LEU A 26 -21.57 -68.80 -7.89
CA LEU A 26 -22.02 -67.46 -7.47
C LEU A 26 -21.45 -66.39 -8.41
N ASP A 27 -22.18 -65.30 -8.60
CA ASP A 27 -21.71 -64.21 -9.46
C ASP A 27 -20.71 -63.36 -8.66
N CYS A 28 -19.51 -63.14 -9.18
CA CYS A 28 -18.44 -62.45 -8.45
C CYS A 28 -18.14 -61.09 -9.09
N VAL A 29 -17.90 -60.07 -8.27
CA VAL A 29 -17.60 -58.71 -8.72
C VAL A 29 -16.37 -58.18 -7.98
N THR A 30 -15.45 -57.52 -8.68
CA THR A 30 -14.28 -56.86 -8.08
C THR A 30 -14.58 -55.43 -7.67
N LEU A 31 -13.74 -54.84 -6.81
CA LEU A 31 -13.86 -53.42 -6.41
C LEU A 31 -13.76 -52.46 -7.61
N ASP A 32 -13.05 -52.86 -8.67
CA ASP A 32 -12.90 -52.10 -9.90
C ASP A 32 -14.09 -52.23 -10.86
N GLY A 33 -15.03 -53.14 -10.55
CA GLY A 33 -16.31 -53.29 -11.25
C GLY A 33 -16.31 -54.37 -12.33
N ASP A 34 -15.24 -55.15 -12.46
CA ASP A 34 -15.19 -56.32 -13.32
C ASP A 34 -16.03 -57.44 -12.72
N GLN A 35 -16.79 -58.14 -13.57
CA GLN A 35 -17.75 -59.16 -13.17
C GLN A 35 -17.40 -60.50 -13.79
N ALA A 36 -17.34 -61.54 -12.97
CA ALA A 36 -17.26 -62.93 -13.39
C ALA A 36 -18.61 -63.60 -13.09
N LEU A 37 -19.36 -63.93 -14.13
CA LEU A 37 -20.62 -64.66 -13.97
C LEU A 37 -20.33 -66.15 -13.76
N ARG A 38 -21.26 -66.83 -13.08
CA ARG A 38 -21.21 -68.28 -12.88
C ARG A 38 -21.12 -69.10 -14.18
N THR A 39 -21.54 -68.52 -15.30
CA THR A 39 -21.52 -69.13 -16.64
C THR A 39 -20.15 -69.03 -17.32
N GLY A 40 -19.14 -68.48 -16.64
CA GLY A 40 -17.78 -68.32 -17.15
C GLY A 40 -17.59 -67.06 -18.03
N SER A 41 -18.60 -66.21 -18.15
CA SER A 41 -18.51 -64.95 -18.90
C SER A 41 -17.89 -63.84 -18.03
N LEU A 42 -16.86 -63.19 -18.56
CA LEU A 42 -16.17 -62.06 -17.94
C LEU A 42 -16.65 -60.75 -18.58
N TYR A 43 -17.14 -59.83 -17.76
CA TYR A 43 -17.53 -58.48 -18.19
C TYR A 43 -16.65 -57.46 -17.49
N GLY A 44 -15.85 -56.73 -18.27
CA GLY A 44 -15.00 -55.65 -17.79
C GLY A 44 -15.13 -54.41 -18.64
N GLY A 45 -14.82 -53.24 -18.07
CA GLY A 45 -14.86 -51.97 -18.78
C GLY A 45 -14.82 -50.74 -17.86
N TYR A 46 -14.48 -49.58 -18.42
CA TYR A 46 -14.46 -48.33 -17.68
C TYR A 46 -15.87 -47.92 -17.24
N ARG A 47 -16.11 -47.86 -15.93
CA ARG A 47 -17.34 -47.33 -15.34
C ARG A 47 -17.07 -45.94 -14.79
N ASP A 48 -17.74 -44.96 -15.37
CA ASP A 48 -17.68 -43.59 -14.88
C ASP A 48 -18.40 -43.47 -13.52
N LYS A 49 -17.61 -43.29 -12.46
CA LYS A 49 -18.10 -43.13 -11.08
C LYS A 49 -18.99 -41.88 -10.92
N SER A 50 -18.87 -40.92 -11.85
CA SER A 50 -19.64 -39.67 -11.86
C SER A 50 -21.12 -39.86 -12.17
N ARG A 51 -21.50 -40.99 -12.81
CA ARG A 51 -22.89 -41.32 -13.17
C ARG A 51 -23.65 -42.10 -12.09
N SER A 52 -23.10 -42.24 -10.89
CA SER A 52 -23.76 -42.99 -9.80
C SER A 52 -24.99 -42.24 -9.27
N THR A 53 -26.17 -42.80 -9.51
CA THR A 53 -27.46 -42.31 -9.00
C THR A 53 -27.51 -42.29 -7.47
N ILE A 54 -26.80 -43.23 -6.82
CA ILE A 54 -26.74 -43.33 -5.35
C ILE A 54 -25.91 -42.19 -4.76
N LEU A 55 -24.78 -41.84 -5.40
CA LEU A 55 -23.98 -40.69 -4.97
C LEU A 55 -24.77 -39.38 -5.15
N ALA A 56 -25.48 -39.23 -6.28
CA ALA A 56 -26.36 -38.09 -6.51
C ALA A 56 -27.48 -38.00 -5.44
N TYR A 57 -28.10 -39.13 -5.07
CA TYR A 57 -29.14 -39.17 -4.03
C TYR A 57 -28.59 -38.87 -2.62
N ARG A 58 -27.39 -39.37 -2.29
CA ARG A 58 -26.71 -39.06 -1.02
C ARG A 58 -26.40 -37.56 -0.94
N ASN A 59 -25.86 -36.98 -2.01
CA ASN A 59 -25.59 -35.55 -2.10
C ASN A 59 -26.89 -34.74 -1.98
N TYR A 60 -27.94 -35.13 -2.70
CA TYR A 60 -29.26 -34.51 -2.59
C TYR A 60 -29.79 -34.54 -1.14
N THR A 61 -29.68 -35.68 -0.46
CA THR A 61 -30.13 -35.81 0.93
C THR A 61 -29.30 -34.94 1.87
N SER A 62 -27.99 -34.85 1.66
CA SER A 62 -27.13 -33.95 2.47
C SER A 62 -27.45 -32.48 2.23
N LEU A 63 -27.67 -32.08 0.97
CA LEU A 63 -28.06 -30.71 0.61
C LEU A 63 -29.46 -30.38 1.16
N GLN A 64 -30.38 -31.34 1.15
CA GLN A 64 -31.71 -31.16 1.73
C GLN A 64 -31.67 -30.96 3.25
N LYS A 65 -30.75 -31.63 3.95
CA LYS A 65 -30.53 -31.39 5.39
C LYS A 65 -29.99 -29.98 5.63
N LEU A 66 -28.95 -29.59 4.90
CA LEU A 66 -28.37 -28.25 4.99
C LEU A 66 -29.39 -27.16 4.66
N LEU A 67 -30.27 -27.40 3.67
CA LEU A 67 -31.35 -26.48 3.33
C LEU A 67 -32.32 -26.31 4.49
N LYS A 68 -32.74 -27.40 5.14
CA LYS A 68 -33.62 -27.34 6.31
C LYS A 68 -32.99 -26.61 7.49
N GLU A 69 -31.71 -26.89 7.78
CA GLU A 69 -30.96 -26.20 8.83
C GLU A 69 -30.89 -24.69 8.55
N ALA A 70 -30.59 -24.30 7.30
CA ALA A 70 -30.58 -22.90 6.89
C ALA A 70 -31.98 -22.26 6.95
N GLU A 71 -33.04 -22.98 6.60
CA GLU A 71 -34.43 -22.49 6.72
C GLU A 71 -34.82 -22.25 8.19
N GLU A 72 -34.43 -23.15 9.11
CA GLU A 72 -34.64 -22.99 10.54
C GLU A 72 -33.86 -21.79 11.12
N GLU A 73 -32.61 -21.60 10.71
CA GLU A 73 -31.82 -20.42 11.09
C GLU A 73 -32.45 -19.12 10.58
N VAL A 74 -32.88 -19.09 9.32
CA VAL A 74 -33.60 -17.93 8.76
C VAL A 74 -34.87 -17.64 9.53
N GLN A 75 -35.60 -18.67 9.98
CA GLN A 75 -36.82 -18.49 10.75
C GLN A 75 -36.51 -17.92 12.15
N LYS A 76 -35.48 -18.42 12.84
CA LYS A 76 -35.01 -17.87 14.13
C LYS A 76 -34.62 -16.41 13.99
N ILE A 77 -33.80 -16.07 13.00
CA ILE A 77 -33.38 -14.69 12.74
C ILE A 77 -34.59 -13.79 12.46
N LYS A 78 -35.60 -14.29 11.73
CA LYS A 78 -36.84 -13.51 11.49
C LYS A 78 -37.62 -13.25 12.76
N ASP A 79 -37.66 -14.20 13.68
CA ASP A 79 -38.37 -14.05 14.94
C ASP A 79 -37.59 -13.13 15.89
N ASP A 80 -36.26 -13.24 15.98
CA ASP A 80 -35.39 -12.29 16.69
C ASP A 80 -35.55 -10.85 16.15
N ILE A 81 -35.67 -10.68 14.83
CA ILE A 81 -35.92 -9.37 14.20
C ILE A 81 -37.29 -8.81 14.61
N LYS A 82 -38.31 -9.66 14.81
CA LYS A 82 -39.63 -9.20 15.26
C LYS A 82 -39.55 -8.76 16.73
N ASP A 83 -38.93 -9.56 17.58
CA ASP A 83 -38.80 -9.25 19.01
C ASP A 83 -38.01 -7.94 19.20
N LEU A 84 -36.89 -7.77 18.49
CA LEU A 84 -36.14 -6.50 18.49
C LEU A 84 -36.94 -5.32 17.95
N ARG A 85 -37.81 -5.54 16.95
CA ARG A 85 -38.68 -4.48 16.44
C ARG A 85 -39.73 -4.09 17.47
N ASP A 86 -40.31 -5.06 18.18
CA ASP A 86 -41.31 -4.81 19.21
C ASP A 86 -40.68 -4.05 20.39
N GLU A 87 -39.48 -4.45 20.84
CA GLU A 87 -38.69 -3.68 21.82
C GLU A 87 -38.40 -2.25 21.34
N MET A 88 -38.00 -2.09 20.07
CA MET A 88 -37.75 -0.76 19.49
C MET A 88 -39.03 0.11 19.50
N THR A 89 -40.20 -0.49 19.26
CA THR A 89 -41.47 0.25 19.36
C THR A 89 -41.77 0.65 20.80
N GLU A 90 -41.52 -0.21 21.78
CA GLU A 90 -41.72 0.10 23.20
C GLU A 90 -40.82 1.28 23.62
N TYR A 91 -39.51 1.20 23.33
CA TYR A 91 -38.57 2.30 23.58
C TYR A 91 -38.97 3.61 22.88
N SER A 92 -39.50 3.53 21.66
CA SER A 92 -40.00 4.70 20.94
C SER A 92 -41.22 5.33 21.63
N THR A 93 -42.15 4.52 22.13
CA THR A 93 -43.31 5.04 22.90
C THR A 93 -42.87 5.68 24.21
N ASP A 94 -41.90 5.09 24.91
CA ASP A 94 -41.39 5.64 26.17
C ASP A 94 -40.60 6.93 25.96
N LYS A 95 -39.80 7.00 24.88
CA LYS A 95 -39.18 8.24 24.43
C LYS A 95 -40.22 9.32 24.20
N GLN A 96 -41.30 9.05 23.47
CA GLN A 96 -42.38 10.03 23.25
C GLN A 96 -43.07 10.46 24.55
N LYS A 97 -43.27 9.54 25.52
CA LYS A 97 -43.82 9.90 26.84
C LYS A 97 -42.87 10.84 27.59
N LEU A 98 -41.56 10.57 27.57
CA LEU A 98 -40.54 11.41 28.20
C LEU A 98 -40.45 12.78 27.52
N GLU A 99 -40.46 12.83 26.19
CA GLU A 99 -40.48 14.09 25.43
C GLU A 99 -41.69 14.95 25.79
N ARG A 100 -42.90 14.35 25.88
CA ARG A 100 -44.09 15.08 26.34
C ARG A 100 -43.95 15.58 27.78
N LYS A 101 -43.35 14.80 28.68
CA LYS A 101 -43.07 15.25 30.06
C LYS A 101 -42.11 16.43 30.08
N ILE A 102 -41.07 16.41 29.24
CA ILE A 102 -40.10 17.51 29.12
C ILE A 102 -40.78 18.77 28.59
N VAL A 103 -41.59 18.66 27.53
CA VAL A 103 -42.33 19.80 26.96
C VAL A 103 -43.29 20.39 27.99
N ASN A 104 -44.02 19.55 28.72
CA ASN A 104 -44.91 20.01 29.79
C ASN A 104 -44.15 20.64 30.96
N ALA A 105 -42.98 20.11 31.34
CA ALA A 105 -42.14 20.71 32.37
C ALA A 105 -41.58 22.06 31.93
N LYS A 106 -41.21 22.22 30.64
CA LYS A 106 -40.76 23.49 30.09
C LYS A 106 -41.88 24.54 30.11
N SER A 107 -43.10 24.17 29.71
CA SER A 107 -44.24 25.10 29.75
C SER A 107 -44.64 25.49 31.18
N THR A 108 -44.56 24.57 32.15
CA THR A 108 -44.79 24.93 33.57
C THR A 108 -43.69 25.83 34.12
N ILE A 109 -42.43 25.62 33.74
CA ILE A 109 -41.31 26.50 34.12
C ILE A 109 -41.52 27.91 33.54
N GLU A 110 -41.89 28.04 32.27
CA GLU A 110 -42.21 29.34 31.66
C GLU A 110 -43.39 30.02 32.36
N HIS A 111 -44.43 29.26 32.71
CA HIS A 111 -45.55 29.79 33.47
C HIS A 111 -45.13 30.30 34.85
N ILE A 112 -44.33 29.53 35.61
CA ILE A 112 -43.81 29.94 36.92
C ILE A 112 -42.89 31.16 36.78
N ARG A 113 -42.07 31.24 35.72
CA ARG A 113 -41.21 32.39 35.45
C ARG A 113 -42.02 33.66 35.19
N SER A 114 -43.05 33.58 34.36
CA SER A 114 -43.93 34.73 34.10
C SER A 114 -44.69 35.17 35.36
N GLN A 115 -45.18 34.23 36.17
CA GLN A 115 -45.76 34.53 37.49
C GLN A 115 -44.75 35.19 38.43
N LYS A 116 -43.50 34.70 38.48
CA LYS A 116 -42.43 35.30 39.28
C LYS A 116 -42.19 36.75 38.88
N ILE A 117 -42.13 37.05 37.57
CA ILE A 117 -41.92 38.42 37.07
C ILE A 117 -43.07 39.32 37.55
N LEU A 118 -44.32 38.86 37.39
CA LEU A 118 -45.51 39.61 37.83
C LEU A 118 -45.48 39.87 39.35
N LEU A 119 -45.25 38.83 40.16
CA LEU A 119 -45.14 38.93 41.62
C LEU A 119 -43.99 39.86 42.05
N THR A 120 -42.88 39.86 41.32
CA THR A 120 -41.75 40.74 41.62
C THR A 120 -42.11 42.20 41.32
N SER A 121 -42.79 42.46 40.20
CA SER A 121 -43.32 43.78 39.87
C SER A 121 -44.34 44.27 40.91
N ASP A 122 -45.23 43.39 41.36
CA ASP A 122 -46.20 43.71 42.42
C ASP A 122 -45.50 44.02 43.75
N LEU A 123 -44.47 43.23 44.11
CA LEU A 123 -43.66 43.46 45.31
C LEU A 123 -42.94 44.82 45.26
N ASP A 124 -42.37 45.18 44.11
CA ASP A 124 -41.70 46.46 43.96
C ASP A 124 -42.70 47.63 43.99
N GLY A 125 -43.88 47.47 43.38
CA GLY A 125 -44.99 48.42 43.54
C GLY A 125 -45.43 48.59 45.00
N LEU A 126 -45.52 47.50 45.76
CA LEU A 126 -45.82 47.54 47.19
C LEU A 126 -44.72 48.21 48.01
N LYS A 127 -43.44 47.96 47.70
CA LYS A 127 -42.30 48.64 48.35
C LYS A 127 -42.33 50.14 48.09
N ASP A 128 -42.61 50.56 46.86
CA ASP A 128 -42.74 51.99 46.52
C ASP A 128 -43.88 52.66 47.27
N MET A 129 -45.04 51.99 47.35
CA MET A 129 -46.18 52.47 48.13
C MET A 129 -45.87 52.52 49.63
N ARG A 130 -45.13 51.54 50.15
CA ARG A 130 -44.66 51.54 51.54
C ARG A 130 -43.71 52.72 51.79
N GLY A 131 -42.72 52.93 50.93
CA GLY A 131 -41.78 54.05 51.06
C GLY A 131 -42.45 55.42 50.98
N LYS A 132 -43.50 55.58 50.16
CA LYS A 132 -44.32 56.80 50.14
C LYS A 132 -45.08 57.00 51.46
N ARG A 133 -45.66 55.94 52.02
CA ARG A 133 -46.37 56.00 53.31
C ARG A 133 -45.44 56.25 54.49
N GLU A 134 -44.25 55.64 54.51
CA GLU A 134 -43.21 55.90 55.52
C GLU A 134 -42.81 57.38 55.52
N LYS A 135 -42.53 57.97 54.35
CA LYS A 135 -42.23 59.41 54.24
C LYS A 135 -43.38 60.30 54.73
N LEU A 136 -44.63 59.96 54.40
CA LEU A 136 -45.79 60.71 54.89
C LEU A 136 -45.92 60.60 56.42
N LEU A 137 -45.63 59.43 56.98
CA LEU A 137 -45.66 59.19 58.42
C LEU A 137 -44.59 60.03 59.12
N ASP A 138 -43.36 60.06 58.60
CA ASP A 138 -42.28 60.92 59.11
C ASP A 138 -42.66 62.41 59.05
N GLN A 139 -43.29 62.85 57.96
CA GLN A 139 -43.79 64.22 57.83
C GLN A 139 -44.86 64.55 58.87
N TYR A 140 -45.83 63.66 59.09
CA TYR A 140 -46.85 63.85 60.12
C TYR A 140 -46.27 63.85 61.53
N GLN A 141 -45.28 62.99 61.81
CA GLN A 141 -44.57 62.98 63.09
C GLN A 141 -43.83 64.30 63.33
N SER A 142 -43.06 64.78 62.34
CA SER A 142 -42.34 66.06 62.45
C SER A 142 -43.31 67.24 62.63
N ASN A 143 -44.42 67.27 61.88
CA ASN A 143 -45.45 68.29 62.05
C ASN A 143 -46.08 68.25 63.44
N LEU A 144 -46.28 67.05 64.00
CA LEU A 144 -46.86 66.88 65.33
C LEU A 144 -45.88 67.32 66.42
N GLU A 145 -44.58 67.05 66.26
CA GLU A 145 -43.53 67.60 67.14
C GLU A 145 -43.47 69.12 67.07
N LEU A 146 -43.52 69.69 65.86
CA LEU A 146 -43.50 71.14 65.66
C LEU A 146 -44.74 71.82 66.26
N LEU A 147 -45.93 71.23 66.12
CA LEU A 147 -47.15 71.72 66.74
C LEU A 147 -47.11 71.61 68.27
N LYS A 148 -46.54 70.52 68.81
CA LYS A 148 -46.31 70.38 70.26
C LYS A 148 -45.34 71.45 70.78
N ALA A 149 -44.23 71.67 70.09
CA ALA A 149 -43.27 72.70 70.45
C ALA A 149 -43.93 74.09 70.40
N ARG A 150 -44.68 74.39 69.33
CA ARG A 150 -45.40 75.66 69.19
C ARG A 150 -46.45 75.84 70.28
N LYS A 151 -47.16 74.78 70.67
CA LYS A 151 -48.09 74.81 71.80
C LYS A 151 -47.37 75.20 73.09
N ILE A 152 -46.24 74.56 73.40
CA ILE A 152 -45.44 74.86 74.60
C ILE A 152 -44.97 76.32 74.59
N VAL A 153 -44.47 76.81 73.46
CA VAL A 153 -44.04 78.21 73.31
C VAL A 153 -45.20 79.16 73.54
N LEU A 154 -46.35 78.96 72.88
CA LEU A 154 -47.54 79.80 73.05
C LEU A 154 -48.08 79.76 74.49
N GLU A 155 -48.06 78.61 75.15
CA GLU A 155 -48.43 78.48 76.58
C GLU A 155 -47.46 79.26 77.48
N SER A 156 -46.17 79.28 77.15
CA SER A 156 -45.17 80.09 77.88
C SER A 156 -45.30 81.59 77.59
N GLU A 157 -45.62 81.99 76.36
CA GLU A 157 -45.85 83.39 75.98
C GLU A 157 -47.11 83.94 76.65
N LEU A 158 -48.17 83.13 76.78
CA LEU A 158 -49.37 83.51 77.53
C LEU A 158 -49.08 83.78 79.01
N SER A 159 -48.00 83.21 79.55
CA SER A 159 -47.57 83.39 80.93
C SER A 159 -46.63 84.59 81.17
N HIS A 160 -46.22 85.30 80.12
CA HIS A 160 -45.34 86.48 80.20
C HIS A 160 -46.02 87.74 79.66
N GLU A 161 -45.85 88.88 80.35
CA GLU A 161 -46.30 90.18 79.85
C GLU A 161 -45.35 90.68 78.74
N MET A 162 -45.92 91.02 77.59
CA MET A 162 -45.20 91.42 76.40
C MET A 162 -44.68 92.86 76.56
N VAL A 163 -43.42 93.00 76.98
CA VAL A 163 -42.75 94.32 77.08
C VAL A 163 -42.15 94.66 75.73
N ALA A 164 -42.80 95.58 75.01
CA ALA A 164 -42.37 96.03 73.70
C ALA A 164 -41.74 97.41 73.82
N HIS A 165 -40.40 97.52 73.91
CA HIS A 165 -39.63 98.67 73.43
C HIS A 165 -38.18 98.26 73.18
N LEU A 166 -37.80 98.07 71.90
CA LEU A 166 -36.39 98.00 71.50
C LEU A 166 -35.77 99.41 71.54
N SER A 167 -34.52 99.51 71.97
CA SER A 167 -33.70 100.73 71.85
C SER A 167 -33.38 101.03 70.37
N GLU A 168 -33.20 102.31 70.03
CA GLU A 168 -32.85 102.74 68.66
C GLU A 168 -31.51 102.14 68.17
N SER A 169 -30.60 101.77 69.08
CA SER A 169 -29.36 101.04 68.78
C SER A 169 -29.62 99.57 68.43
N GLU A 170 -30.50 98.92 69.20
CA GLU A 170 -30.90 97.52 68.98
C GLU A 170 -31.68 97.38 67.68
N GLN A 171 -32.46 98.39 67.31
CA GLN A 171 -33.25 98.39 66.08
C GLN A 171 -32.35 98.43 64.83
N ARG A 172 -31.25 99.20 64.87
CA ARG A 172 -30.25 99.22 63.77
C ARG A 172 -29.47 97.90 63.66
N GLU A 173 -29.09 97.29 64.78
CA GLU A 173 -28.48 95.96 64.76
C GLU A 173 -29.46 94.91 64.24
N MET A 174 -30.74 95.02 64.60
CA MET A 174 -31.79 94.09 64.15
C MET A 174 -32.06 94.22 62.64
N ASP A 175 -32.04 95.44 62.09
CA ASP A 175 -32.13 95.67 60.64
C ASP A 175 -30.94 95.08 59.90
N HIS A 176 -29.71 95.31 60.38
CA HIS A 176 -28.51 94.70 59.78
C HIS A 176 -28.55 93.17 59.85
N LEU A 177 -28.94 92.61 60.99
CA LEU A 177 -29.04 91.17 61.17
C LEU A 177 -30.14 90.57 60.29
N ASN A 178 -31.26 91.27 60.08
CA ASN A 178 -32.32 90.86 59.17
C ASN A 178 -31.84 90.83 57.71
N ASP A 179 -31.06 91.81 57.29
CA ASP A 179 -30.48 91.84 55.94
C ASP A 179 -29.46 90.70 55.75
N ASP A 180 -28.64 90.42 56.76
CA ASP A 180 -27.74 89.27 56.76
C ASP A 180 -28.49 87.94 56.74
N ILE A 181 -29.57 87.81 57.53
CA ILE A 181 -30.46 86.65 57.52
C ILE A 181 -31.08 86.46 56.12
N ARG A 182 -31.52 87.53 55.46
CA ARG A 182 -32.08 87.48 54.09
C ARG A 182 -31.03 87.01 53.09
N ARG A 183 -29.82 87.58 53.13
CA ARG A 183 -28.71 87.17 52.24
C ARG A 183 -28.33 85.71 52.46
N LEU A 184 -28.10 85.30 53.70
CA LEU A 184 -27.72 83.93 54.04
C LEU A 184 -28.83 82.91 53.75
N THR A 185 -30.11 83.29 53.86
CA THR A 185 -31.22 82.41 53.48
C THR A 185 -31.33 82.26 51.96
N GLU A 186 -31.06 83.29 51.18
CA GLU A 186 -31.00 83.17 49.71
C GLU A 186 -29.82 82.31 49.24
N GLU A 187 -28.64 82.49 49.84
CA GLU A 187 -27.46 81.66 49.56
C GLU A 187 -27.70 80.19 49.95
N CYS A 188 -28.27 79.93 51.13
CA CYS A 188 -28.66 78.60 51.55
C CYS A 188 -29.64 77.95 50.58
N LYS A 189 -30.64 78.69 50.08
CA LYS A 189 -31.61 78.18 49.09
C LYS A 189 -30.93 77.80 47.77
N LYS A 190 -30.00 78.64 47.29
CA LYS A 190 -29.22 78.35 46.07
C LYS A 190 -28.38 77.08 46.24
N LEU A 191 -27.56 77.02 47.29
CA LEU A 191 -26.73 75.84 47.60
C LEU A 191 -27.56 74.56 47.80
N PHE A 192 -28.74 74.67 48.43
CA PHE A 192 -29.64 73.54 48.58
C PHE A 192 -30.19 73.05 47.24
N SER A 193 -30.56 73.97 46.35
CA SER A 193 -31.05 73.63 45.00
C SER A 193 -29.97 72.95 44.15
N GLU A 194 -28.73 73.44 44.20
CA GLU A 194 -27.58 72.82 43.52
C GLU A 194 -27.27 71.42 44.08
N ARG A 195 -27.27 71.28 45.41
CA ARG A 195 -27.06 69.97 46.06
C ARG A 195 -28.13 68.96 45.65
N LEU A 196 -29.39 69.39 45.53
CA LEU A 196 -30.49 68.53 45.14
C LEU A 196 -30.35 68.07 43.67
N GLN A 197 -29.97 68.98 42.77
CA GLN A 197 -29.71 68.63 41.36
C GLN A 197 -28.54 67.64 41.24
N LEU A 198 -27.42 67.90 41.92
CA LEU A 198 -26.26 67.00 41.90
C LEU A 198 -26.60 65.60 42.47
N GLN A 199 -27.43 65.52 43.51
CA GLN A 199 -27.90 64.22 44.00
C GLN A 199 -28.79 63.50 42.98
N TYR A 200 -29.69 64.22 42.31
CA TYR A 200 -30.55 63.64 41.28
C TYR A 200 -29.73 63.08 40.13
N ASP A 201 -28.77 63.84 39.62
CA ASP A 201 -27.89 63.43 38.53
C ASP A 201 -27.03 62.22 38.93
N ARG A 202 -26.50 62.21 40.16
CA ARG A 202 -25.74 61.06 40.69
C ARG A 202 -26.57 59.78 40.69
N VAL A 203 -27.81 59.84 41.17
CA VAL A 203 -28.71 58.67 41.23
C VAL A 203 -29.11 58.20 39.83
N GLN A 204 -29.38 59.12 38.91
CA GLN A 204 -29.68 58.80 37.51
C GLN A 204 -28.50 58.10 36.80
N LEU A 205 -27.28 58.63 36.97
CA LEU A 205 -26.07 58.02 36.41
C LEU A 205 -25.82 56.62 36.99
N LEU A 206 -25.97 56.44 38.30
CA LEU A 206 -25.85 55.11 38.92
C LEU A 206 -26.90 54.13 38.38
N LYS A 207 -28.18 54.53 38.30
CA LYS A 207 -29.24 53.67 37.77
C LYS A 207 -28.97 53.25 36.33
N THR A 208 -28.62 54.20 35.46
CA THR A 208 -28.35 53.91 34.04
C THR A 208 -27.13 53.02 33.86
N THR A 209 -26.09 53.17 34.68
CA THR A 209 -24.89 52.32 34.61
C THR A 209 -25.18 50.89 35.09
N PHE A 210 -25.87 50.74 36.23
CA PHE A 210 -26.22 49.42 36.77
C PHE A 210 -27.21 48.65 35.90
N ILE A 211 -28.21 49.32 35.32
CA ILE A 211 -29.18 48.68 34.41
C ILE A 211 -28.45 48.13 33.18
N LYS A 212 -27.59 48.93 32.54
CA LYS A 212 -26.82 48.48 31.37
C LYS A 212 -25.87 47.32 31.68
N GLN A 213 -25.21 47.35 32.85
CA GLN A 213 -24.34 46.24 33.28
C GLN A 213 -25.15 44.97 33.57
N HIS A 214 -26.33 45.11 34.18
CA HIS A 214 -27.22 43.98 34.45
C HIS A 214 -27.79 43.38 33.15
N GLU A 215 -28.23 44.22 32.21
CA GLU A 215 -28.69 43.77 30.88
C GLU A 215 -27.57 43.02 30.15
N HIS A 216 -26.35 43.56 30.14
CA HIS A 216 -25.20 42.92 29.50
C HIS A 216 -24.84 41.57 30.15
N LEU A 217 -24.82 41.49 31.49
CA LEU A 217 -24.58 40.23 32.19
C LEU A 217 -25.69 39.21 31.96
N SER A 218 -26.95 39.66 31.85
CA SER A 218 -28.09 38.79 31.57
C SER A 218 -28.05 38.25 30.14
N GLU A 219 -27.68 39.06 29.15
CA GLU A 219 -27.45 38.60 27.77
C GLU A 219 -26.31 37.57 27.69
N ILE A 220 -25.21 37.79 28.42
CA ILE A 220 -24.11 36.83 28.51
C ILE A 220 -24.59 35.52 29.13
N LEU A 221 -25.37 35.58 30.22
CA LEU A 221 -25.92 34.40 30.88
C LEU A 221 -26.92 33.63 30.00
N GLU A 222 -27.75 34.31 29.21
CA GLU A 222 -28.67 33.68 28.26
C GLU A 222 -27.94 33.09 27.05
N SER A 223 -26.84 33.70 26.62
CA SER A 223 -25.98 33.14 25.56
C SER A 223 -25.22 31.88 26.03
N LEU A 224 -24.87 31.84 27.33
CA LEU A 224 -24.28 30.69 28.01
C LEU A 224 -25.34 29.69 28.47
N ASN A 225 -26.28 29.32 27.60
CA ASN A 225 -27.17 28.19 27.87
C ASN A 225 -26.34 26.91 27.96
N GLU A 226 -26.45 26.18 29.08
CA GLU A 226 -25.83 24.85 29.28
C GLU A 226 -26.09 23.91 28.10
N ASP A 227 -27.30 23.96 27.51
CA ASP A 227 -27.69 23.18 26.33
C ASP A 227 -26.81 23.42 25.10
N SER A 228 -26.24 24.62 24.92
CA SER A 228 -25.34 24.92 23.80
C SER A 228 -23.97 24.26 24.00
N ILE A 229 -23.50 24.23 25.25
CA ILE A 229 -22.21 23.64 25.64
C ILE A 229 -22.31 22.11 25.54
N TYR A 230 -23.36 21.50 26.10
CA TYR A 230 -23.58 20.04 26.01
C TYR A 230 -23.71 19.57 24.57
N ARG A 231 -24.44 20.29 23.70
CA ARG A 231 -24.54 19.95 22.27
C ARG A 231 -23.21 20.09 21.54
N SER A 232 -22.42 21.11 21.87
CA SER A 232 -21.10 21.28 21.27
C SER A 232 -20.15 20.15 21.71
N LEU A 233 -20.25 19.71 22.97
CA LEU A 233 -19.46 18.63 23.54
C LEU A 233 -19.82 17.28 22.89
N GLU A 234 -21.11 16.96 22.78
CA GLU A 234 -21.60 15.75 22.10
C GLU A 234 -21.15 15.70 20.64
N LEU A 235 -21.24 16.83 19.92
CA LEU A 235 -20.75 16.92 18.54
C LEU A 235 -19.24 16.67 18.45
N THR A 236 -18.46 17.23 19.38
CA THR A 236 -17.01 17.00 19.41
C THR A 236 -16.66 15.55 19.74
N ASP A 237 -17.39 14.90 20.65
CA ASP A 237 -17.16 13.49 21.01
C ASP A 237 -17.44 12.55 19.83
N VAL A 238 -18.54 12.78 19.09
CA VAL A 238 -18.86 12.01 17.88
C VAL A 238 -17.80 12.18 16.81
N VAL A 239 -17.30 13.40 16.60
CA VAL A 239 -16.21 13.67 15.66
C VAL A 239 -14.94 12.96 16.11
N LEU A 240 -14.62 12.98 17.40
CA LEU A 240 -13.42 12.37 17.97
C LEU A 240 -13.46 10.84 17.84
N GLU A 241 -14.60 10.20 18.11
CA GLU A 241 -14.79 8.77 17.87
C GLU A 241 -14.62 8.39 16.39
N SER A 242 -15.16 9.21 15.48
CA SER A 242 -15.03 8.96 14.04
C SER A 242 -13.57 9.06 13.58
N ALA A 243 -12.82 10.01 14.14
CA ALA A 243 -11.39 10.18 13.87
C ALA A 243 -10.56 9.00 14.41
N ILE A 244 -10.88 8.49 15.62
CA ILE A 244 -10.24 7.29 16.18
C ILE A 244 -10.49 6.07 15.28
N LYS A 245 -11.73 5.86 14.84
CA LYS A 245 -12.06 4.76 13.91
C LYS A 245 -11.27 4.89 12.60
N GLY A 246 -11.19 6.10 12.04
CA GLY A 246 -10.39 6.37 10.84
C GLY A 246 -8.90 6.07 11.05
N LEU A 247 -8.35 6.45 12.20
CA LEU A 247 -6.95 6.21 12.55
C LEU A 247 -6.64 4.73 12.68
N ASN A 248 -7.53 3.94 13.28
CA ASN A 248 -7.38 2.49 13.39
C ASN A 248 -7.36 1.81 12.01
N VAL A 249 -8.24 2.21 11.08
CA VAL A 249 -8.25 1.69 9.71
C VAL A 249 -6.96 2.02 8.97
N ILE A 250 -6.41 3.23 9.16
CA ILE A 250 -5.13 3.62 8.56
C ILE A 250 -3.98 2.80 9.15
N GLN A 251 -3.98 2.56 10.47
CA GLN A 251 -2.97 1.72 11.12
C GLN A 251 -3.00 0.27 10.63
N GLU A 252 -4.18 -0.30 10.42
CA GLU A 252 -4.32 -1.65 9.86
C GLU A 252 -3.77 -1.73 8.44
N LYS A 253 -4.13 -0.78 7.58
CA LYS A 253 -3.58 -0.67 6.22
C LYS A 253 -2.05 -0.49 6.23
N LEU A 254 -1.52 0.30 7.16
CA LEU A 254 -0.07 0.49 7.29
C LEU A 254 0.62 -0.84 7.60
N ARG A 255 0.11 -1.60 8.57
CA ARG A 255 0.66 -2.93 8.93
C ARG A 255 0.64 -3.91 7.77
N ASP A 256 -0.42 -3.92 6.97
CA ASP A 256 -0.51 -4.80 5.80
C ASP A 256 0.48 -4.39 4.71
N THR A 257 0.66 -3.08 4.47
CA THR A 257 1.67 -2.59 3.54
C THR A 257 3.10 -2.89 4.00
N GLU A 258 3.38 -2.81 5.30
CA GLU A 258 4.69 -3.17 5.87
C GLU A 258 5.01 -4.65 5.65
N LYS A 259 4.04 -5.55 5.92
CA LYS A 259 4.20 -6.99 5.64
C LYS A 259 4.46 -7.25 4.16
N ALA A 260 3.72 -6.60 3.26
CA ALA A 260 3.91 -6.75 1.82
C ALA A 260 5.31 -6.27 1.36
N ILE A 261 5.83 -5.19 1.96
CA ILE A 261 7.20 -4.70 1.72
C ILE A 261 8.23 -5.72 2.18
N GLU A 262 8.02 -6.34 3.33
CA GLU A 262 8.93 -7.33 3.91
C GLU A 262 9.02 -8.59 3.01
N GLU A 263 7.87 -9.11 2.57
CA GLU A 263 7.80 -10.22 1.61
C GLU A 263 8.46 -9.88 0.26
N ALA A 264 8.29 -8.64 -0.23
CA ALA A 264 8.92 -8.19 -1.46
C ALA A 264 10.45 -8.12 -1.33
N LYS A 265 10.96 -7.66 -0.18
CA LYS A 265 12.40 -7.63 0.12
C LYS A 265 13.00 -9.03 0.20
N GLU A 266 12.30 -10.01 0.77
CA GLU A 266 12.77 -11.40 0.78
C GLU A 266 12.84 -11.99 -0.63
N LYS A 267 11.81 -11.78 -1.44
CA LYS A 267 11.82 -12.19 -2.86
C LYS A 267 12.95 -11.53 -3.64
N GLN A 268 13.20 -10.24 -3.40
CA GLN A 268 14.30 -9.51 -4.03
C GLN A 268 15.66 -10.11 -3.68
N LYS A 269 15.91 -10.46 -2.40
CA LYS A 269 17.15 -11.12 -1.98
C LYS A 269 17.34 -12.46 -2.68
N LEU A 270 16.30 -13.28 -2.73
CA LEU A 270 16.35 -14.59 -3.38
C LEU A 270 16.71 -14.48 -4.87
N ILE A 271 16.09 -13.54 -5.59
CA ILE A 271 16.40 -13.25 -7.00
C ILE A 271 17.84 -12.75 -7.15
N GLN A 272 18.30 -11.89 -6.25
CA GLN A 272 19.66 -11.36 -6.30
C GLN A 272 20.72 -12.45 -6.08
N ASP A 273 20.46 -13.43 -5.22
CA ASP A 273 21.38 -14.54 -4.99
C ASP A 273 21.38 -15.54 -6.16
N ASN A 274 20.21 -15.82 -6.76
CA ASN A 274 20.12 -16.60 -8.01
C ASN A 274 20.87 -15.91 -9.17
N LEU A 275 20.79 -14.58 -9.26
CA LEU A 275 21.50 -13.83 -10.29
C LEU A 275 23.03 -13.90 -10.09
N LYS A 276 23.52 -13.91 -8.85
CA LYS A 276 24.95 -14.12 -8.56
C LYS A 276 25.40 -15.53 -8.94
N SER A 277 24.60 -16.57 -8.66
CA SER A 277 24.96 -17.94 -9.03
C SER A 277 25.02 -18.11 -10.54
N GLN A 278 24.04 -17.58 -11.27
CA GLN A 278 24.02 -17.63 -12.74
C GLN A 278 25.20 -16.88 -13.36
N LYS A 279 25.58 -15.71 -12.82
CA LYS A 279 26.78 -14.99 -13.29
C LYS A 279 28.08 -15.76 -13.05
N ALA A 280 28.17 -16.51 -11.96
CA ALA A 280 29.33 -17.37 -11.69
C ALA A 280 29.40 -18.54 -12.69
N GLU A 281 28.26 -19.17 -13.00
CA GLU A 281 28.18 -20.21 -14.04
C GLU A 281 28.52 -19.67 -15.42
N GLU A 282 28.00 -18.48 -15.79
CA GLU A 282 28.32 -17.80 -17.05
C GLU A 282 29.82 -17.51 -17.18
N ALA A 283 30.46 -17.03 -16.10
CA ALA A 283 31.90 -16.78 -16.08
C ALA A 283 32.74 -18.06 -16.26
N ASN A 284 32.30 -19.19 -15.67
CA ASN A 284 32.97 -20.48 -15.85
C ASN A 284 32.84 -20.97 -17.29
N ILE A 285 31.65 -20.89 -17.88
CA ILE A 285 31.43 -21.27 -19.29
C ILE A 285 32.26 -20.40 -20.22
N GLN A 286 32.37 -19.09 -19.95
CA GLN A 286 33.21 -18.20 -20.76
C GLN A 286 34.70 -18.57 -20.69
N GLN A 287 35.20 -19.00 -19.53
CA GLN A 287 36.57 -19.51 -19.40
C GLN A 287 36.79 -20.79 -20.20
N GLU A 288 35.82 -21.72 -20.17
CA GLU A 288 35.89 -22.94 -21.00
C GLU A 288 35.92 -22.61 -22.50
N ILE A 289 35.08 -21.67 -22.95
CA ILE A 289 35.07 -21.20 -24.34
C ILE A 289 36.43 -20.62 -24.72
N ASP A 290 37.01 -19.77 -23.87
CA ASP A 290 38.32 -19.16 -24.13
C ASP A 290 39.44 -20.20 -24.22
N ASP A 291 39.36 -21.29 -23.45
CA ASP A 291 40.31 -22.40 -23.51
C ASP A 291 40.14 -23.22 -24.79
N TYR A 292 38.90 -23.54 -25.20
CA TYR A 292 38.64 -24.18 -26.50
C TYR A 292 39.13 -23.32 -27.67
N ASP A 293 38.95 -22.00 -27.61
CA ASP A 293 39.43 -21.07 -28.64
C ASP A 293 40.97 -21.07 -28.75
N LYS A 294 41.69 -21.21 -27.63
CA LYS A 294 43.16 -21.38 -27.64
C LYS A 294 43.54 -22.68 -28.32
N GLU A 295 42.87 -23.79 -28.01
CA GLU A 295 43.12 -25.09 -28.66
C GLU A 295 42.87 -25.04 -30.16
N ILE A 296 41.75 -24.44 -30.59
CA ILE A 296 41.43 -24.26 -32.02
C ILE A 296 42.52 -23.45 -32.73
N LYS A 297 43.01 -22.36 -32.13
CA LYS A 297 44.12 -21.57 -32.69
C LYS A 297 45.41 -22.39 -32.82
N LEU A 298 45.73 -23.24 -31.85
CA LEU A 298 46.88 -24.15 -31.92
C LEU A 298 46.73 -25.17 -33.06
N PHE A 299 45.55 -25.75 -33.24
CA PHE A 299 45.28 -26.67 -34.34
C PHE A 299 45.33 -25.96 -35.71
N ALA A 300 44.81 -24.75 -35.81
CA ALA A 300 44.89 -23.94 -37.03
C ALA A 300 46.36 -23.61 -37.39
N ALA A 301 47.17 -23.22 -36.41
CA ALA A 301 48.60 -22.98 -36.62
C ALA A 301 49.33 -24.25 -37.08
N LYS A 302 49.09 -25.40 -36.42
CA LYS A 302 49.64 -26.71 -36.84
C LYS A 302 49.23 -27.05 -38.27
N LYS A 303 47.95 -26.88 -38.63
CA LYS A 303 47.44 -27.09 -39.98
C LYS A 303 48.19 -26.24 -41.00
N ASN A 304 48.36 -24.95 -40.74
CA ASN A 304 49.08 -24.04 -41.65
C ASN A 304 50.56 -24.44 -41.82
N THR A 305 51.25 -24.86 -40.76
CA THR A 305 52.63 -25.36 -40.87
C THR A 305 52.75 -26.67 -41.66
N LEU A 306 51.73 -27.53 -41.61
CA LEU A 306 51.69 -28.74 -42.42
C LEU A 306 51.37 -28.44 -43.89
N MET A 307 50.46 -27.50 -44.14
CA MET A 307 50.12 -27.06 -45.50
C MET A 307 51.33 -26.44 -46.21
N THR A 308 52.05 -25.53 -45.54
CA THR A 308 53.29 -24.94 -46.08
C THR A 308 54.34 -26.01 -46.39
N ARG A 309 54.54 -27.00 -45.51
CA ARG A 309 55.43 -28.14 -45.80
C ARG A 309 54.95 -28.97 -47.00
N ILE A 310 53.65 -29.19 -47.16
CA ILE A 310 53.09 -29.90 -48.31
C ILE A 310 53.38 -29.12 -49.60
N GLU A 311 53.20 -27.80 -49.59
CA GLU A 311 53.53 -26.92 -50.71
C GLU A 311 55.02 -26.98 -51.04
N GLU A 312 55.92 -26.89 -50.06
CA GLU A 312 57.36 -27.05 -50.23
C GLU A 312 57.72 -28.42 -50.84
N TYR A 313 57.13 -29.51 -50.35
CA TYR A 313 57.35 -30.84 -50.91
C TYR A 313 56.82 -30.96 -52.34
N ASN A 314 55.66 -30.37 -52.65
CA ASN A 314 55.10 -30.36 -53.99
C ASN A 314 55.96 -29.55 -54.96
N GLU A 315 56.47 -28.39 -54.55
CA GLU A 315 57.42 -27.62 -55.35
C GLU A 315 58.70 -28.42 -55.63
N ASN A 316 59.25 -29.09 -54.61
CA ASN A 316 60.43 -29.93 -54.77
C ASN A 316 60.16 -31.11 -55.71
N ILE A 317 58.99 -31.73 -55.65
CA ILE A 317 58.58 -32.79 -56.58
C ILE A 317 58.50 -32.24 -58.02
N CYS A 318 57.92 -31.06 -58.22
CA CYS A 318 57.86 -30.43 -59.54
C CYS A 318 59.26 -30.10 -60.10
N LYS A 319 60.20 -29.64 -59.27
CA LYS A 319 61.59 -29.35 -59.67
C LYS A 319 62.36 -30.60 -60.13
N LEU A 320 62.03 -31.79 -59.62
CA LEU A 320 62.67 -33.05 -60.01
C LEU A 320 62.28 -33.53 -61.42
N GLY A 321 61.28 -32.90 -62.05
CA GLY A 321 60.85 -33.21 -63.41
C GLY A 321 59.90 -34.41 -63.50
N PRO A 322 59.28 -34.65 -64.67
CA PRO A 322 58.33 -35.74 -64.86
C PRO A 322 59.05 -37.09 -64.82
N LEU A 323 58.66 -37.95 -63.86
CA LEU A 323 59.18 -39.30 -63.76
C LEU A 323 58.69 -40.18 -64.93
N PRO A 324 59.56 -41.06 -65.51
CA PRO A 324 59.15 -42.06 -66.47
C PRO A 324 58.09 -43.02 -65.89
N LEU A 325 57.01 -43.29 -66.65
CA LEU A 325 55.87 -44.12 -66.18
C LEU A 325 56.28 -45.55 -65.76
N GLN A 326 57.35 -46.11 -66.31
CA GLN A 326 57.82 -47.48 -66.02
C GLN A 326 58.46 -47.61 -64.63
N GLU A 327 59.09 -46.56 -64.11
CA GLU A 327 59.69 -46.57 -62.77
C GLU A 327 58.68 -46.19 -61.69
N GLN A 328 57.66 -45.39 -62.08
CA GLN A 328 56.58 -44.98 -61.20
C GLN A 328 55.73 -46.16 -60.71
N THR A 329 55.46 -47.15 -61.57
CA THR A 329 54.70 -48.37 -61.20
C THR A 329 55.45 -49.27 -60.22
N LYS A 330 56.78 -49.34 -60.30
CA LYS A 330 57.61 -50.14 -59.37
C LYS A 330 57.64 -49.53 -57.97
N CYS A 331 57.70 -48.21 -57.85
CA CYS A 331 57.77 -47.53 -56.55
C CYS A 331 56.40 -47.27 -55.91
N LYS A 332 55.31 -47.19 -56.69
CA LYS A 332 53.93 -46.95 -56.18
C LYS A 332 53.46 -47.96 -55.14
N ASN A 333 53.91 -49.21 -55.23
CA ASN A 333 53.48 -50.29 -54.32
C ASN A 333 54.38 -50.47 -53.08
N MET A 334 55.37 -49.59 -52.87
CA MET A 334 56.34 -49.69 -51.77
C MET A 334 56.03 -48.68 -50.66
N GLY A 335 56.06 -49.12 -49.40
CA GLY A 335 55.91 -48.22 -48.25
C GLY A 335 57.13 -47.30 -48.07
N THR A 336 56.93 -46.10 -47.51
CA THR A 336 57.94 -45.02 -47.39
C THR A 336 59.29 -45.49 -46.86
N LYS A 337 59.31 -46.35 -45.83
CA LYS A 337 60.56 -46.88 -45.24
C LYS A 337 61.38 -47.74 -46.22
N ARG A 338 60.74 -48.47 -47.13
CA ARG A 338 61.41 -49.28 -48.16
C ARG A 338 61.94 -48.40 -49.29
N VAL A 339 61.18 -47.39 -49.69
CA VAL A 339 61.60 -46.41 -50.72
C VAL A 339 62.85 -45.65 -50.27
N ILE A 340 62.92 -45.21 -49.01
CA ILE A 340 64.10 -44.53 -48.46
C ILE A 340 65.34 -45.43 -48.50
N LYS A 341 65.20 -46.72 -48.16
CA LYS A 341 66.33 -47.67 -48.23
C LYS A 341 66.84 -47.84 -49.66
N LEU A 342 65.93 -48.02 -50.62
CA LEU A 342 66.29 -48.13 -52.03
C LEU A 342 67.01 -46.86 -52.53
N LEU A 343 66.53 -45.67 -52.12
CA LEU A 343 67.18 -44.41 -52.45
C LEU A 343 68.58 -44.30 -51.83
N THR A 344 68.79 -44.77 -50.60
CA THR A 344 70.12 -44.77 -49.98
C THR A 344 71.07 -45.71 -50.70
N ASP A 345 70.60 -46.87 -51.16
CA ASP A 345 71.41 -47.86 -51.89
C ASP A 345 71.79 -47.32 -53.27
N VAL A 346 70.83 -46.76 -54.02
CA VAL A 346 71.10 -46.11 -55.32
C VAL A 346 72.05 -44.93 -55.16
N ASN A 347 71.91 -44.11 -54.11
CA ASN A 347 72.84 -43.02 -53.84
C ASN A 347 74.26 -43.52 -53.49
N GLN A 348 74.39 -44.66 -52.82
CA GLN A 348 75.69 -45.28 -52.57
C GLN A 348 76.32 -45.81 -53.87
N ASP A 349 75.51 -46.38 -54.76
CA ASP A 349 75.98 -46.81 -56.08
C ASP A 349 76.39 -45.62 -56.95
N LEU A 350 75.60 -44.54 -56.98
CA LEU A 350 75.93 -43.30 -57.70
C LEU A 350 77.24 -42.67 -57.18
N LYS A 351 77.55 -42.77 -55.88
CA LYS A 351 78.82 -42.28 -55.32
C LYS A 351 80.04 -42.97 -55.96
N LYS A 352 79.94 -44.24 -56.38
CA LYS A 352 81.03 -44.95 -57.06
C LYS A 352 81.38 -44.30 -58.41
N PHE A 353 80.38 -43.73 -59.09
CA PHE A 353 80.53 -43.07 -60.39
C PHE A 353 80.85 -41.57 -60.31
N ARG A 354 81.10 -41.02 -59.12
CA ARG A 354 81.38 -39.58 -58.91
C ARG A 354 82.62 -39.07 -59.66
N ARG A 355 83.59 -39.95 -59.95
CA ARG A 355 84.83 -39.60 -60.68
C ARG A 355 84.72 -39.78 -62.20
N MET A 356 83.56 -40.14 -62.72
CA MET A 356 83.39 -40.35 -64.16
C MET A 356 83.35 -38.99 -64.88
N ASN A 357 84.04 -38.89 -66.02
CA ASN A 357 84.06 -37.67 -66.82
C ASN A 357 82.66 -37.43 -67.41
N MET A 358 81.90 -36.50 -66.81
CA MET A 358 80.54 -36.19 -67.26
C MET A 358 80.50 -35.57 -68.66
N GLN A 359 81.61 -35.00 -69.14
CA GLN A 359 81.71 -34.45 -70.50
C GLN A 359 82.20 -35.49 -71.52
N ALA A 360 82.41 -36.75 -71.11
CA ALA A 360 82.91 -37.78 -72.02
C ALA A 360 82.01 -37.97 -73.24
N ASP A 361 80.69 -37.84 -73.10
CA ASP A 361 79.75 -38.01 -74.22
C ASP A 361 79.79 -36.83 -75.21
N LEU A 362 79.90 -35.60 -74.69
CA LEU A 362 80.12 -34.41 -75.52
C LEU A 362 81.49 -34.46 -76.23
N GLN A 363 82.53 -34.88 -75.52
CA GLN A 363 83.85 -35.08 -76.11
C GLN A 363 83.85 -36.21 -77.14
N TYR A 364 83.11 -37.30 -76.90
CA TYR A 364 82.98 -38.42 -77.82
C TYR A 364 82.25 -38.02 -79.11
N THR A 365 81.17 -37.25 -79.01
CA THR A 365 80.46 -36.72 -80.18
C THR A 365 81.32 -35.75 -81.00
N GLU A 366 82.13 -34.89 -80.35
CA GLU A 366 83.14 -34.07 -81.04
C GLU A 366 84.26 -34.89 -81.69
N LEU A 367 84.69 -35.99 -81.06
CA LEU A 367 85.72 -36.87 -81.63
C LEU A 367 85.20 -37.63 -82.85
N ILE A 368 83.96 -38.10 -82.82
CA ILE A 368 83.31 -38.74 -83.98
C ILE A 368 83.13 -37.77 -85.15
N SER A 369 82.75 -36.52 -84.88
CA SER A 369 82.63 -35.53 -85.97
C SER A 369 83.98 -35.27 -86.64
N LYS A 370 85.06 -35.14 -85.85
CA LYS A 370 86.43 -35.02 -86.36
C LYS A 370 86.88 -36.25 -87.14
N GLU A 371 86.53 -37.47 -86.72
CA GLU A 371 86.85 -38.71 -87.45
C GLU A 371 86.19 -38.75 -88.83
N LYS A 372 84.92 -38.33 -88.92
CA LYS A 372 84.19 -38.23 -90.20
C LYS A 372 84.87 -37.26 -91.17
N ASP A 373 85.31 -36.10 -90.68
CA ASP A 373 86.02 -35.11 -91.51
C ASP A 373 87.35 -35.63 -92.04
N VAL A 374 88.11 -36.38 -91.24
CA VAL A 374 89.39 -36.99 -91.65
C VAL A 374 89.16 -38.06 -92.71
N LYS A 375 88.15 -38.92 -92.54
CA LYS A 375 87.76 -39.93 -93.55
C LYS A 375 87.37 -39.28 -94.89
N LEU A 376 86.70 -38.13 -94.87
CA LEU A 376 86.35 -37.40 -96.09
C LEU A 376 87.61 -36.89 -96.82
N LYS A 377 88.60 -36.36 -96.09
CA LYS A 377 89.88 -35.89 -96.66
C LYS A 377 90.72 -37.01 -97.28
N MET A 378 90.75 -38.20 -96.66
CA MET A 378 91.42 -39.39 -97.23
C MET A 378 90.81 -39.78 -98.58
N LYS A 379 89.47 -39.80 -98.68
CA LYS A 379 88.76 -40.19 -99.90
C LYS A 379 89.04 -39.24 -101.08
N ASN A 380 89.12 -37.93 -100.81
CA ASN A 380 89.48 -36.93 -101.83
C ASN A 380 90.95 -37.05 -102.31
N LEU A 381 91.86 -37.49 -101.44
CA LEU A 381 93.27 -37.74 -101.81
C LEU A 381 93.42 -39.01 -102.67
N GLU A 382 92.61 -40.04 -102.42
CA GLU A 382 92.56 -41.26 -103.24
C GLU A 382 91.97 -40.98 -104.63
N GLU A 383 90.91 -40.16 -104.71
CA GLU A 383 90.36 -39.70 -106.00
C GLU A 383 91.35 -38.79 -106.77
N GLY A 384 92.10 -37.93 -106.07
CA GLY A 384 93.14 -37.09 -106.68
C GLY A 384 94.36 -37.86 -107.20
N ARG A 385 94.71 -39.01 -106.59
CA ARG A 385 95.77 -39.91 -107.09
C ARG A 385 95.33 -40.69 -108.32
N PHE A 386 94.04 -40.99 -108.47
CA PHE A 386 93.53 -41.74 -109.63
C PHE A 386 93.61 -40.95 -110.94
N TRP A 387 93.49 -39.62 -110.89
CA TRP A 387 93.60 -38.75 -112.08
C TRP A 387 95.04 -38.46 -112.52
N ALA A 388 96.06 -38.75 -111.70
CA ALA A 388 97.46 -38.40 -111.98
C ALA A 388 98.29 -39.51 -112.66
N THR A 389 97.75 -40.73 -112.84
CA THR A 389 98.54 -41.91 -113.26
C THR A 389 98.19 -42.51 -114.63
N THR A 390 97.39 -41.84 -115.47
CA THR A 390 97.07 -42.34 -116.84
C THR A 390 97.19 -41.29 -117.96
N ARG A 391 98.12 -40.35 -117.86
CA ARG A 391 98.58 -39.57 -119.02
C ARG A 391 100.08 -39.75 -119.24
#